data_AF-A0A1Z9CI85-F1
#
_entry.id   AF-A0A1Z9CI85-F1
#
_cell.length_a   1.000
_cell.length_b   1.000
_cell.length_c   1.000
_cell.angle_alpha   90.00
_cell.angle_beta   90.00
_cell.angle_gamma   90.00
#
_symmetry.space_group_name_H-M   'P 1'
#
loop_
_entity.id
_entity.type
_entity.pdbx_description
1 polymer ?
#
loop_
_entity_poly.entity_id
_entity_poly.type
_entity_poly.pdbx_seq_one_letter_code
_entity_poly.pdbx_strand_id
1 'polypeptide(L)' 'MSLTFDISISKDKEPNTNFHIEITENYEGDKWHVVVYEVIDEELHTPPEHYETLGLETIQEIFNYLRKLQGEI' A
#
# COMPACT_ATOMS: atom_id res chain seq x y z
N MET A 1 -11.61 15.19 -11.03
CA MET A 1 -11.74 14.56 -9.71
C MET A 1 -11.02 13.24 -9.81
N SER A 2 -9.99 13.04 -8.99
CA SER A 2 -9.33 11.75 -8.81
C SER A 2 -10.02 11.01 -7.66
N LEU A 3 -10.07 9.68 -7.76
CA LEU A 3 -10.57 8.82 -6.70
C LEU A 3 -9.38 8.35 -5.87
N THR A 4 -9.44 8.55 -4.55
CA THR A 4 -8.38 8.14 -3.62
C THR A 4 -8.94 7.19 -2.57
N PHE A 5 -8.16 6.16 -2.25
CA PHE A 5 -8.49 5.17 -1.22
C PHE A 5 -7.28 4.90 -0.33
N ASP A 6 -7.55 4.69 0.94
CA ASP A 6 -6.58 4.25 1.93
C ASP A 6 -6.84 2.79 2.29
N ILE A 7 -5.79 1.98 2.29
CA ILE A 7 -5.86 0.54 2.60
C ILE A 7 -4.84 0.23 3.68
N SER A 8 -5.28 -0.46 4.73
CA SER A 8 -4.39 -1.04 5.74
C SER A 8 -4.34 -2.56 5.59
N ILE A 9 -3.13 -3.13 5.51
CA ILE A 9 -2.89 -4.57 5.37
C ILE A 9 -1.89 -5.03 6.44
N SER A 10 -2.18 -6.12 7.12
CA SER A 10 -1.24 -6.79 8.02
C SER A 10 -0.52 -7.92 7.29
N LYS A 11 0.79 -8.08 7.52
CA LYS A 11 1.58 -9.14 6.89
C LYS A 11 1.35 -10.47 7.62
N ASP A 12 0.94 -11.51 6.90
CA ASP A 12 0.54 -12.79 7.50
C ASP A 12 1.66 -13.47 8.31
N LYS A 13 2.91 -13.32 7.87
CA LYS A 13 4.09 -13.98 8.46
C LYS A 13 4.85 -13.11 9.46
N GLU A 14 4.51 -11.83 9.55
CA GLU A 14 5.14 -10.85 10.43
C GLU A 14 4.03 -10.00 11.06
N PRO A 15 3.38 -10.48 12.13
CA PRO A 15 2.16 -9.89 12.67
C PRO A 15 2.33 -8.47 13.24
N ASN A 16 3.57 -8.00 13.35
CA ASN A 16 3.90 -6.64 13.77
C ASN A 16 4.17 -5.70 12.57
N THR A 17 4.20 -6.23 11.34
CA THR A 17 4.40 -5.43 10.14
C THR A 17 3.06 -5.16 9.50
N ASN A 18 2.62 -3.90 9.58
CA ASN A 18 1.45 -3.40 8.88
C ASN A 18 1.90 -2.51 7.72
N PHE A 19 1.10 -2.45 6.67
CA PHE A 19 1.27 -1.54 5.55
C PHE A 19 0.09 -0.59 5.49
N HIS A 20 0.37 0.70 5.37
CA HIS A 20 -0.59 1.70 4.99
C HIS A 20 -0.36 2.07 3.52
N ILE A 21 -1.41 2.02 2.71
CA ILE A 21 -1.31 2.11 1.27
C ILE A 21 -2.30 3.15 0.78
N GLU A 22 -1.80 4.19 0.14
CA GLU A 22 -2.60 5.23 -0.49
C GLU A 22 -2.68 4.96 -2.00
N ILE A 23 -3.87 4.87 -2.56
CA ILE A 23 -4.09 4.64 -4.00
C ILE A 23 -4.87 5.80 -4.58
N THR A 24 -4.29 6.51 -5.54
CA THR A 24 -4.93 7.63 -6.22
C THR A 24 -5.05 7.36 -7.73
N GLU A 25 -6.26 7.49 -8.26
CA GLU A 25 -6.54 7.35 -9.70
C GLU A 25 -6.12 8.60 -10.49
N ASN A 26 -5.47 8.40 -11.64
CA ASN A 26 -5.08 9.47 -12.59
C ASN A 26 -4.20 10.56 -11.96
N TYR A 27 -3.13 10.16 -11.27
CA TYR A 27 -2.22 11.06 -10.56
C TYR A 27 -0.78 10.88 -11.03
N GLU A 28 -0.04 11.99 -11.15
CA GLU A 28 1.37 12.03 -11.59
C GLU A 28 1.71 11.29 -12.89
N GLY A 29 0.72 11.06 -13.76
CA GLY A 29 0.90 10.34 -15.03
C GLY A 29 0.58 8.85 -14.95
N ASP A 30 0.31 8.33 -13.75
CA ASP A 30 -0.13 6.96 -13.52
C ASP A 30 -1.65 6.86 -13.55
N LYS A 31 -2.15 5.75 -14.07
CA LYS A 31 -3.59 5.44 -13.98
C LYS A 31 -4.00 5.10 -12.54
N TRP A 32 -3.17 4.35 -11.83
CA TRP A 32 -3.28 4.10 -10.40
C TRP A 32 -1.93 4.36 -9.74
N HIS A 33 -1.80 5.49 -9.07
CA HIS A 33 -0.63 5.86 -8.29
C HIS A 33 -0.76 5.25 -6.89
N VAL A 34 0.20 4.42 -6.49
CA VAL A 34 0.18 3.70 -5.22
C VAL A 34 1.38 4.13 -4.39
N VAL A 35 1.15 4.60 -3.17
CA VAL A 35 2.19 4.91 -2.18
C VAL A 35 2.04 3.95 -1.01
N VAL A 36 3.14 3.34 -0.58
CA VAL A 36 3.15 2.35 0.49
C VAL A 36 4.04 2.84 1.62
N TYR A 37 3.51 2.76 2.83
CA TYR A 37 4.20 3.03 4.07
C TYR A 37 4.22 1.77 4.93
N GLU A 38 5.39 1.41 5.46
CA GLU A 38 5.54 0.35 6.45
C GLU A 38 5.31 0.92 7.86
N VAL A 39 4.47 0.23 8.63
CA VAL A 39 4.10 0.55 9.99
C VAL A 39 4.58 -0.62 10.86
N ILE A 40 5.76 -0.44 11.46
CA ILE A 40 6.46 -1.48 12.24
C ILE A 40 5.85 -1.64 13.65
N ASP A 41 5.26 -0.57 14.19
CA ASP A 41 4.65 -0.62 15.51
C ASP A 41 3.63 0.52 15.70
N GLU A 42 2.34 0.18 15.69
CA GLU A 42 1.24 1.12 15.96
C GLU A 42 1.17 1.52 17.45
N GLU A 43 1.63 0.66 18.37
CA GLU A 43 1.60 0.93 19.81
C GLU A 43 2.71 1.90 20.24
N LEU A 44 3.85 1.89 19.55
CA LEU A 44 4.99 2.77 19.82
C LEU A 44 4.88 4.16 19.16
N HIS A 45 3.77 4.45 18.46
CA HIS A 45 3.58 5.70 17.70
C HIS A 45 4.73 5.99 16.72
N THR A 46 5.37 4.95 16.20
CA THR A 46 6.42 5.12 15.20
C THR A 46 5.78 5.71 13.94
N PRO A 47 6.26 6.84 13.42
CA PRO A 47 5.71 7.38 12.18
C PRO A 47 5.87 6.34 11.06
N PRO A 48 4.85 6.16 10.20
CA PRO A 48 4.96 5.26 9.05
C PRO A 48 6.19 5.61 8.21
N GLU A 49 7.01 4.62 7.88
CA GLU A 49 8.18 4.81 7.03
C GLU A 49 7.77 4.59 5.58
N HIS A 50 8.16 5.52 4.69
CA HIS A 50 7.94 5.33 3.25
C HIS A 50 8.68 4.07 2.81
N TYR A 51 7.93 3.15 2.20
CA TYR A 51 8.46 1.87 1.74
C TYR A 51 8.68 1.90 0.23
N GLU A 52 7.64 2.19 -0.56
CA GLU A 52 7.76 2.31 -2.01
C GLU A 52 6.62 3.14 -2.65
N THR A 53 6.82 3.52 -3.92
CA THR A 53 5.83 4.21 -4.76
C THR A 53 5.78 3.55 -6.14
N LEU A 54 4.57 3.33 -6.67
CA LEU A 54 4.34 2.51 -7.87
C LEU A 54 3.24 3.11 -8.75
N GLY A 55 3.43 3.01 -10.07
CA GLY A 55 2.39 3.25 -11.06
C GLY A 55 1.83 1.94 -11.59
N LEU A 56 0.51 1.74 -11.51
CA LEU A 56 -0.19 0.54 -11.99
C LEU A 56 -1.28 0.91 -13.01
N GLU A 57 -1.52 0.02 -13.98
CA GLU A 57 -2.41 0.29 -15.13
C GLU A 57 -3.80 -0.35 -14.97
N THR A 58 -3.90 -1.39 -14.15
CA THR A 58 -5.11 -2.18 -13.97
C THR A 58 -5.42 -2.43 -12.51
N ILE A 59 -6.71 -2.54 -12.20
CA ILE A 59 -7.19 -2.92 -10.87
C ILE A 59 -6.66 -4.31 -10.47
N GLN A 60 -6.45 -5.21 -11.45
CA GLN A 60 -5.90 -6.53 -11.18
C GLN A 60 -4.44 -6.48 -10.70
N GLU A 61 -3.63 -5.55 -11.23
CA GLU A 61 -2.27 -5.32 -10.73
C GLU A 61 -2.28 -4.81 -9.29
N ILE A 62 -3.24 -3.93 -8.93
CA ILE A 62 -3.42 -3.50 -7.53
C ILE A 62 -3.66 -4.72 -6.65
N PHE A 63 -4.67 -5.54 -6.94
CA PHE A 63 -4.99 -6.70 -6.09
C PHE A 63 -3.84 -7.71 -6.01
N ASN A 64 -3.12 -7.95 -7.12
CA ASN A 64 -1.94 -8.82 -7.11
C ASN A 64 -0.84 -8.25 -6.22
N TYR A 65 -0.62 -6.94 -6.26
CA TYR A 65 0.37 -6.25 -5.43
C TYR A 65 -0.01 -6.29 -3.95
N LEU A 66 -1.28 -6.05 -3.60
CA LEU A 66 -1.77 -6.14 -2.22
C LEU A 66 -1.57 -7.55 -1.63
N ARG A 67 -1.87 -8.60 -2.40
CA ARG A 67 -1.63 -10.00 -1.99
C ARG A 67 -0.15 -10.31 -1.78
N LYS A 68 0.72 -9.75 -2.63
CA LYS A 68 2.17 -9.88 -2.48
C LYS A 68 2.64 -9.20 -1.19
N LEU A 69 2.16 -8.00 -0.87
CA LEU A 69 2.47 -7.29 0.38
C LEU A 69 2.02 -8.09 1.61
N GLN A 70 0.84 -8.70 1.55
CA GLN A 70 0.33 -9.57 2.60
C GLN A 70 1.17 -10.85 2.80
N GLY A 71 1.92 -11.28 1.77
CA GLY A 71 2.75 -12.47 1.78
C GLY A 71 2.03 -13.74 1.29
N GLU A 72 0.92 -13.59 0.55
CA GLU A 72 0.15 -14.70 -0.02
C GLU A 72 0.79 -15.32 -1.28
N ILE A 73 1.75 -14.63 -1.93
CA ILE A 73 2.36 -15.01 -3.21
C ILE A 73 3.89 -14.88 -3.14
#